data_AF-A0A9N8E329-F1
#
_entry.id   AF-A0A9N8E329-F1
#
_cell.length_a   1.000
_cell.length_b   1.000
_cell.length_c   1.000
_cell.angle_alpha   90.00
_cell.angle_beta   90.00
_cell.angle_gamma   90.00
#
_symmetry.space_group_name_H-M   'P 1'
#
loop_
_entity.id
_entity.type
_entity.pdbx_description
1 polymer ?
#
loop_
_entity_poly.entity_id
_entity_poly.type
_entity_poly.pdbx_seq_one_letter_code
_entity_poly.pdbx_strand_id
1 'polypeptide(L)'
;MPFKKKITKLQDGTWFASNGMRDEDDLPPPMRSTEYDSNKEPPSRVDLRPYCTPVEDQSQSNSCCANAAAGAYEYLCKRVAMETGDHVGDISRLFIYFVGRKNDQVRRGQGLVKVKDEGITLSGAANALEAQGACLESTWGFDLSKVNDRPPADAFDEASNYKITEVKLIPTDLTSMKQCLAEGYPIVFGCKLTKAFFTAPQGIIKTPNPDDPQSAEHGRHAMLIVGYSDNNQTFIVRNSWGETWGDQGYCYMPYDYAGNPEFNMGGMWSARGLTDYDFTPEDGDDDEDLFDPSIEVPDDDDGVESDEEDLGDDEEDPDGAEDAGMFDPNFIFQKMFAKFDTDGSGTVSKDECKALLGQLGVPWFLASAAFMAMDTDGSGTLSEEEFAKAFGHLMGLNKN
;
A
#
# COMPACT_ATOMS: atom_id res chain seq x y z
N MET A 1 -0.72 -23.97 5.81
CA MET A 1 -0.28 -24.67 4.57
C MET A 1 0.52 -23.69 3.72
N PRO A 2 1.50 -24.12 2.92
CA PRO A 2 2.20 -23.20 2.01
C PRO A 2 1.20 -22.60 1.01
N PHE A 3 1.30 -21.29 0.77
CA PHE A 3 0.51 -20.59 -0.24
C PHE A 3 0.80 -21.20 -1.61
N LYS A 4 -0.25 -21.59 -2.35
CA LYS A 4 -0.11 -22.14 -3.71
C LYS A 4 -0.70 -21.16 -4.70
N LYS A 5 0.16 -20.67 -5.60
CA LYS A 5 -0.28 -19.91 -6.77
C LYS A 5 -1.29 -20.73 -7.55
N LYS A 6 -2.41 -20.11 -7.90
CA LYS A 6 -3.47 -20.74 -8.69
C LYS A 6 -3.79 -19.85 -9.88
N ILE A 7 -3.64 -20.42 -11.08
CA ILE A 7 -3.95 -19.74 -12.33
C ILE A 7 -5.19 -20.42 -12.91
N THR A 8 -6.16 -19.60 -13.29
CA THR A 8 -7.45 -20.05 -13.84
C THR A 8 -7.58 -19.54 -15.27
N LYS A 9 -8.02 -20.44 -16.16
CA LYS A 9 -8.34 -20.10 -17.55
C LYS A 9 -9.83 -19.77 -17.66
N LEU A 10 -10.14 -18.62 -18.24
CA LEU A 10 -11.51 -18.25 -18.56
C LEU A 10 -11.99 -18.90 -19.87
N GLN A 11 -13.29 -18.79 -20.15
CA GLN A 11 -13.91 -19.37 -21.34
C GLN A 11 -13.40 -18.72 -22.64
N ASP A 12 -13.03 -17.45 -22.60
CA ASP A 12 -12.45 -16.69 -23.71
C ASP A 12 -10.99 -17.04 -24.02
N GLY A 13 -10.34 -17.83 -23.15
CA GLY A 13 -8.97 -18.28 -23.31
C GLY A 13 -7.95 -17.53 -22.46
N THR A 14 -8.35 -16.46 -21.79
CA THR A 14 -7.47 -15.60 -21.00
C THR A 14 -7.13 -16.25 -19.65
N TRP A 15 -5.93 -15.97 -19.14
CA TRP A 15 -5.38 -16.60 -17.93
C TRP A 15 -5.10 -15.58 -16.84
N PHE A 16 -5.59 -15.85 -15.63
CA PHE A 16 -5.39 -14.95 -14.49
C PHE A 16 -5.05 -15.71 -13.22
N ALA A 17 -4.35 -15.06 -12.30
CA ALA A 17 -4.22 -15.60 -10.95
C ALA A 17 -5.53 -15.41 -10.17
N SER A 18 -5.99 -16.49 -9.54
CA SER A 18 -7.26 -16.51 -8.79
C SER A 18 -7.06 -16.79 -7.31
N ASN A 19 -5.82 -16.75 -6.82
CA ASN A 19 -5.49 -16.97 -5.42
C ASN A 19 -4.30 -16.09 -5.07
N GLY A 20 -4.55 -14.78 -4.91
CA GLY A 20 -3.54 -13.76 -4.67
C GLY A 20 -3.63 -13.07 -3.31
N MET A 21 -4.71 -13.29 -2.57
CA MET A 21 -4.89 -12.72 -1.25
C MET A 21 -4.39 -13.66 -0.15
N ARG A 22 -3.56 -13.13 0.76
CA ARG A 22 -3.13 -13.82 1.98
C ARG A 22 -4.04 -13.46 3.16
N ASP A 23 -4.11 -14.36 4.14
CA ASP A 23 -4.77 -14.09 5.41
C ASP A 23 -3.98 -13.05 6.21
N GLU A 24 -4.70 -12.24 7.00
CA GLU A 24 -4.09 -11.20 7.85
C GLU A 24 -3.22 -11.80 8.97
N ASP A 25 -3.25 -13.12 9.27
CA ASP A 25 -2.35 -13.82 10.22
C ASP A 25 -2.04 -13.05 11.54
N ASP A 26 -3.07 -12.54 12.25
CA ASP A 26 -2.95 -11.72 13.48
C ASP A 26 -2.07 -10.47 13.33
N LEU A 27 -1.77 -10.06 12.11
CA LEU A 27 -1.01 -8.87 11.82
C LEU A 27 -1.83 -7.64 12.27
N PRO A 28 -1.19 -6.64 12.92
CA PRO A 28 -1.92 -5.46 13.41
C PRO A 28 -2.63 -4.74 12.25
N PRO A 29 -3.70 -4.00 12.50
CA PRO A 29 -4.30 -3.18 11.45
C PRO A 29 -3.30 -2.13 10.91
N PRO A 30 -3.61 -1.47 9.77
CA PRO A 30 -2.87 -0.29 9.32
C PRO A 30 -2.65 0.71 10.46
N MET A 31 -1.52 1.43 10.45
CA MET A 31 -1.03 2.09 11.67
C MET A 31 -1.95 3.23 12.15
N ARG A 32 -2.82 3.76 11.28
CA ARG A 32 -3.77 4.84 11.59
C ARG A 32 -5.22 4.48 11.26
N SER A 33 -5.65 3.25 11.52
CA SER A 33 -7.06 2.89 11.34
C SER A 33 -7.94 3.33 12.53
N THR A 34 -9.07 3.97 12.24
CA THR A 34 -10.18 4.14 13.20
C THR A 34 -11.31 3.17 12.86
N GLU A 35 -12.01 2.67 13.89
CA GLU A 35 -13.25 1.93 13.69
C GLU A 35 -14.34 2.88 13.18
N TYR A 36 -15.11 2.39 12.22
CA TYR A 36 -16.19 3.14 11.61
C TYR A 36 -17.47 3.02 12.46
N ASP A 37 -18.00 4.15 12.92
CA ASP A 37 -19.27 4.23 13.66
C ASP A 37 -20.21 5.21 12.97
N SER A 38 -21.49 4.85 12.87
CA SER A 38 -22.51 5.82 12.50
C SER A 38 -23.95 5.39 12.76
N ASN A 39 -24.80 6.43 12.85
CA ASN A 39 -26.24 6.37 13.04
C ASN A 39 -27.06 6.95 11.85
N LYS A 40 -26.50 7.16 10.65
CA LYS A 40 -27.25 7.69 9.49
C LYS A 40 -27.73 6.57 8.56
N GLU A 41 -29.00 6.62 8.15
CA GLU A 41 -29.50 5.72 7.10
C GLU A 41 -28.89 6.08 5.73
N PRO A 42 -28.22 5.13 5.05
CA PRO A 42 -27.64 5.38 3.74
C PRO A 42 -28.73 5.37 2.64
N PRO A 43 -28.52 6.06 1.49
CA PRO A 43 -29.46 6.06 0.38
C PRO A 43 -29.69 4.64 -0.17
N SER A 44 -30.73 4.44 -0.97
CA SER A 44 -31.05 3.09 -1.51
C SER A 44 -30.12 2.62 -2.63
N ARG A 45 -29.30 3.52 -3.19
CA ARG A 45 -28.32 3.22 -4.24
C ARG A 45 -27.17 4.22 -4.21
N VAL A 46 -25.97 3.72 -4.44
CA VAL A 46 -24.75 4.51 -4.67
C VAL A 46 -23.99 3.92 -5.87
N ASP A 47 -23.41 4.79 -6.69
CA ASP A 47 -22.61 4.40 -7.86
C ASP A 47 -21.40 5.33 -8.00
N LEU A 48 -20.23 4.85 -7.60
CA LEU A 48 -18.97 5.60 -7.59
C LEU A 48 -18.14 5.39 -8.88
N ARG A 49 -18.63 4.60 -9.83
CA ARG A 49 -17.92 4.33 -11.10
C ARG A 49 -17.53 5.57 -11.90
N PRO A 50 -18.25 6.72 -11.89
CA PRO A 50 -17.80 7.92 -12.60
C PRO A 50 -16.37 8.37 -12.27
N TYR A 51 -15.92 8.14 -11.03
CA TYR A 51 -14.57 8.48 -10.58
C TYR A 51 -13.60 7.29 -10.61
N CYS A 52 -13.99 6.13 -11.15
CA CYS A 52 -13.07 5.02 -11.36
C CYS A 52 -12.27 5.22 -12.67
N THR A 53 -10.98 4.90 -12.62
CA THR A 53 -10.10 4.70 -13.78
C THR A 53 -10.47 3.43 -14.58
N PRO A 54 -9.97 3.26 -15.82
CA PRO A 54 -10.14 2.02 -16.60
C PRO A 54 -9.75 0.75 -15.83
N VAL A 55 -10.40 -0.39 -16.10
CA VAL A 55 -10.16 -1.60 -15.30
C VAL A 55 -8.83 -2.25 -15.66
N GLU A 56 -7.99 -2.44 -14.64
CA GLU A 56 -6.68 -3.07 -14.76
C GLU A 56 -6.73 -4.58 -15.03
N ASP A 57 -5.65 -5.10 -15.62
CA ASP A 57 -5.41 -6.53 -15.80
C ASP A 57 -4.18 -6.98 -15.00
N GLN A 58 -4.39 -7.75 -13.94
CA GLN A 58 -3.31 -8.32 -13.12
C GLN A 58 -2.58 -9.49 -13.80
N SER A 59 -3.14 -10.02 -14.90
CA SER A 59 -2.67 -11.19 -15.62
C SER A 59 -2.43 -12.38 -14.69
N GLN A 60 -1.34 -13.09 -14.87
CA GLN A 60 -0.98 -14.28 -14.10
C GLN A 60 -0.28 -13.97 -12.76
N SER A 61 -0.23 -12.72 -12.30
CA SER A 61 0.39 -12.35 -11.02
C SER A 61 -0.59 -12.45 -9.86
N ASN A 62 -0.12 -12.77 -8.66
CA ASN A 62 -0.91 -12.82 -7.43
C ASN A 62 -1.09 -11.41 -6.80
N SER A 63 -1.26 -10.37 -7.63
CA SER A 63 -1.22 -8.96 -7.20
C SER A 63 -2.60 -8.33 -6.96
N CYS A 64 -3.67 -9.12 -6.82
CA CYS A 64 -5.04 -8.59 -6.73
C CYS A 64 -5.25 -7.55 -5.63
N CYS A 65 -4.64 -7.72 -4.45
CA CYS A 65 -4.70 -6.72 -3.38
C CYS A 65 -4.06 -5.38 -3.80
N ALA A 66 -2.95 -5.43 -4.53
CA ALA A 66 -2.28 -4.21 -5.04
C ALA A 66 -3.10 -3.54 -6.15
N ASN A 67 -3.80 -4.30 -7.00
CA ASN A 67 -4.69 -3.74 -8.02
C ASN A 67 -5.92 -3.07 -7.38
N ALA A 68 -6.51 -3.70 -6.36
CA ALA A 68 -7.63 -3.12 -5.63
C ALA A 68 -7.21 -1.83 -4.90
N ALA A 69 -6.02 -1.83 -4.28
CA ALA A 69 -5.46 -0.67 -3.61
C ALA A 69 -5.14 0.48 -4.60
N ALA A 70 -4.55 0.16 -5.76
CA ALA A 70 -4.30 1.15 -6.81
C ALA A 70 -5.61 1.79 -7.30
N GLY A 71 -6.63 0.98 -7.58
CA GLY A 71 -7.94 1.50 -7.99
C GLY A 71 -8.62 2.38 -6.92
N ALA A 72 -8.37 2.13 -5.63
CA ALA A 72 -8.88 2.97 -4.54
C ALA A 72 -8.15 4.32 -4.48
N TYR A 73 -6.83 4.33 -4.65
CA TYR A 73 -6.01 5.54 -4.67
C TYR A 73 -6.32 6.41 -5.91
N GLU A 74 -6.31 5.81 -7.09
CA GLU A 74 -6.63 6.49 -8.35
C GLU A 74 -8.04 7.06 -8.37
N TYR A 75 -8.99 6.39 -7.70
CA TYR A 75 -10.33 6.91 -7.49
C TYR A 75 -10.32 8.24 -6.74
N LEU A 76 -9.54 8.35 -5.66
CA LEU A 76 -9.41 9.59 -4.91
C LEU A 76 -8.77 10.67 -5.78
N CYS A 77 -7.68 10.34 -6.49
CA CYS A 77 -7.03 11.28 -7.41
C CYS A 77 -8.00 11.81 -8.47
N LYS A 78 -8.84 10.93 -9.04
CA LYS A 78 -9.83 11.31 -10.05
C LYS A 78 -10.97 12.15 -9.51
N ARG A 79 -11.34 11.99 -8.23
CA ARG A 79 -12.25 12.92 -7.57
C ARG A 79 -11.63 14.32 -7.50
N VAL A 80 -10.39 14.43 -7.04
CA VAL A 80 -9.67 15.71 -6.93
C VAL A 80 -9.52 16.37 -8.31
N ALA A 81 -9.03 15.61 -9.28
CA ALA A 81 -8.74 16.09 -10.62
C ALA A 81 -10.00 16.61 -11.36
N MET A 82 -11.19 16.08 -11.05
CA MET A 82 -12.43 16.62 -11.60
C MET A 82 -12.79 18.00 -11.03
N GLU A 83 -12.32 18.33 -9.84
CA GLU A 83 -12.52 19.63 -9.20
C GLU A 83 -11.46 20.65 -9.64
N THR A 84 -10.20 20.22 -9.77
CA THR A 84 -9.07 21.10 -10.14
C THR A 84 -8.85 21.22 -11.65
N GLY A 85 -9.31 20.25 -12.45
CA GLY A 85 -9.03 20.15 -13.88
C GLY A 85 -7.70 19.47 -14.22
N ASP A 86 -7.03 18.87 -13.23
CA ASP A 86 -5.75 18.18 -13.40
C ASP A 86 -5.90 16.82 -14.11
N HIS A 87 -4.77 16.24 -14.51
CA HIS A 87 -4.71 14.88 -15.05
C HIS A 87 -4.34 13.87 -13.96
N VAL A 88 -4.99 12.70 -13.99
CA VAL A 88 -4.66 11.57 -13.12
C VAL A 88 -3.75 10.62 -13.88
N GLY A 89 -2.58 10.33 -13.32
CA GLY A 89 -1.72 9.24 -13.78
C GLY A 89 -2.05 7.91 -13.09
N ASP A 90 -1.71 6.81 -13.75
CA ASP A 90 -1.81 5.47 -13.16
C ASP A 90 -0.65 5.22 -12.21
N ILE A 91 -0.91 4.60 -11.07
CA ILE A 91 0.13 4.27 -10.08
C ILE A 91 0.61 2.84 -10.25
N SER A 92 1.89 2.61 -9.94
CA SER A 92 2.54 1.32 -10.13
C SER A 92 1.98 0.25 -9.20
N ARG A 93 1.23 -0.69 -9.78
CA ARG A 93 0.73 -1.87 -9.07
C ARG A 93 1.85 -2.79 -8.63
N LEU A 94 2.92 -2.90 -9.40
CA LEU A 94 4.07 -3.73 -9.03
C LEU A 94 4.87 -3.13 -7.87
N PHE A 95 4.92 -1.79 -7.75
CA PHE A 95 5.54 -1.12 -6.61
C PHE A 95 4.77 -1.44 -5.33
N ILE A 96 3.45 -1.19 -5.32
CA ILE A 96 2.55 -1.52 -4.20
C ILE A 96 2.68 -3.00 -3.84
N TYR A 97 2.72 -3.87 -4.84
CA TYR A 97 2.83 -5.31 -4.63
C TYR A 97 4.18 -5.74 -4.04
N PHE A 98 5.30 -5.15 -4.49
CA PHE A 98 6.62 -5.41 -3.93
C PHE A 98 6.71 -4.95 -2.48
N VAL A 99 6.34 -3.69 -2.21
CA VAL A 99 6.38 -3.09 -0.88
C VAL A 99 5.46 -3.83 0.08
N GLY A 100 4.23 -4.13 -0.34
CA GLY A 100 3.28 -4.91 0.48
C GLY A 100 3.81 -6.29 0.88
N ARG A 101 4.49 -7.00 -0.03
CA ARG A 101 5.14 -8.29 0.30
C ARG A 101 6.27 -8.12 1.30
N LYS A 102 7.06 -7.05 1.15
CA LYS A 102 8.14 -6.75 2.10
C LYS A 102 7.62 -6.38 3.47
N ASN A 103 6.57 -5.57 3.54
CA ASN A 103 5.91 -5.21 4.80
C ASN A 103 5.36 -6.46 5.49
N ASP A 104 4.63 -7.32 4.78
CA ASP A 104 4.13 -8.59 5.33
C ASP A 104 5.27 -9.51 5.82
N GLN A 105 6.37 -9.61 5.07
CA GLN A 105 7.54 -10.40 5.47
C GLN A 105 8.18 -9.85 6.74
N VAL A 106 8.43 -8.53 6.81
CA VAL A 106 9.03 -7.90 7.99
C VAL A 106 8.18 -8.14 9.23
N ARG A 107 6.86 -7.96 9.13
CA ARG A 107 5.94 -8.15 10.26
C ARG A 107 5.87 -9.60 10.74
N ARG A 108 6.20 -10.56 9.87
CA ARG A 108 6.31 -11.99 10.20
C ARG A 108 7.72 -12.42 10.64
N GLY A 109 8.65 -11.49 10.82
CA GLY A 109 10.05 -11.79 11.16
C GLY A 109 10.86 -12.40 10.01
N GLN A 110 10.45 -12.15 8.76
CA GLN A 110 11.01 -12.74 7.54
C GLN A 110 11.60 -11.68 6.59
N GLY A 111 11.96 -10.49 7.06
CA GLY A 111 12.38 -9.36 6.21
C GLY A 111 13.55 -9.64 5.25
N LEU A 112 14.46 -10.55 5.65
CA LEU A 112 15.62 -10.99 4.85
C LEU A 112 15.26 -11.97 3.72
N VAL A 113 14.06 -12.56 3.75
CA VAL A 113 13.62 -13.52 2.73
C VAL A 113 13.35 -12.76 1.42
N LYS A 114 13.87 -13.24 0.29
CA LYS A 114 13.54 -12.66 -1.02
C LYS A 114 12.03 -12.78 -1.28
N VAL A 115 11.42 -11.73 -1.80
CA VAL A 115 9.99 -11.77 -2.16
C VAL A 115 9.76 -12.76 -3.30
N LYS A 116 8.56 -13.33 -3.30
CA LYS A 116 8.05 -14.23 -4.34
C LYS A 116 6.63 -13.81 -4.67
N ASP A 117 6.14 -14.24 -5.83
CA ASP A 117 4.77 -14.01 -6.28
C ASP A 117 3.80 -14.91 -5.48
N GLU A 118 3.58 -14.58 -4.21
CA GLU A 118 2.82 -15.35 -3.21
C GLU A 118 1.65 -14.55 -2.60
N GLY A 119 1.30 -13.43 -3.22
CA GLY A 119 0.24 -12.57 -2.71
C GLY A 119 0.66 -11.67 -1.55
N ILE A 120 -0.25 -10.79 -1.16
CA ILE A 120 -0.16 -9.92 0.02
C ILE A 120 -1.48 -9.90 0.78
N THR A 121 -1.43 -9.44 2.02
CA THR A 121 -2.62 -9.11 2.82
C THR A 121 -3.27 -7.80 2.35
N LEU A 122 -4.50 -7.51 2.77
CA LEU A 122 -5.12 -6.21 2.51
C LEU A 122 -4.41 -5.12 3.30
N SER A 123 -4.03 -5.40 4.55
CA SER A 123 -3.25 -4.49 5.38
C SER A 123 -1.87 -4.20 4.81
N GLY A 124 -1.24 -5.19 4.17
CA GLY A 124 0.05 -5.02 3.50
C GLY A 124 -0.02 -4.03 2.33
N ALA A 125 -1.13 -4.07 1.56
CA ALA A 125 -1.39 -3.11 0.49
C ALA A 125 -1.68 -1.70 1.04
N ALA A 126 -2.52 -1.60 2.08
CA ALA A 126 -2.81 -0.33 2.75
C ALA A 126 -1.54 0.30 3.33
N ASN A 127 -0.73 -0.48 4.04
CA ASN A 127 0.53 -0.01 4.65
C ASN A 127 1.53 0.44 3.58
N ALA A 128 1.61 -0.26 2.44
CA ALA A 128 2.46 0.19 1.32
C ALA A 128 2.10 1.62 0.89
N LEU A 129 0.81 1.90 0.67
CA LEU A 129 0.34 3.23 0.29
C LEU A 129 0.47 4.27 1.41
N GLU A 130 0.27 3.89 2.67
CA GLU A 130 0.34 4.80 3.82
C GLU A 130 1.78 5.19 4.17
N ALA A 131 2.69 4.21 4.20
CA ALA A 131 4.06 4.43 4.65
C ALA A 131 5.00 4.85 3.51
N GLN A 132 4.93 4.17 2.36
CA GLN A 132 5.81 4.41 1.22
C GLN A 132 5.15 5.20 0.09
N GLY A 133 3.82 5.05 -0.09
CA GLY A 133 3.10 5.58 -1.24
C GLY A 133 3.22 4.67 -2.46
N ALA A 134 3.00 5.22 -3.65
CA ALA A 134 3.19 4.49 -4.91
C ALA A 134 3.74 5.41 -6.00
N CYS A 135 4.80 4.99 -6.70
CA CYS A 135 5.28 5.69 -7.88
C CYS A 135 4.30 5.54 -9.04
N LEU A 136 4.54 6.26 -10.14
CA LEU A 136 3.74 6.12 -11.35
C LEU A 136 4.02 4.79 -12.06
N GLU A 137 3.02 4.26 -12.74
CA GLU A 137 3.17 3.07 -13.60
C GLU A 137 4.14 3.36 -14.77
N SER A 138 4.34 4.62 -15.17
CA SER A 138 5.39 5.02 -16.11
C SER A 138 6.82 4.83 -15.56
N THR A 139 6.99 4.95 -14.24
CA THR A 139 8.28 4.82 -13.56
C THR A 139 8.60 3.36 -13.26
N TRP A 140 7.60 2.59 -12.79
CA TRP A 140 7.73 1.16 -12.56
C TRP A 140 6.57 0.37 -13.18
N GLY A 141 6.65 0.14 -14.49
CA GLY A 141 5.57 -0.45 -15.26
C GLY A 141 5.27 -1.92 -15.00
N PHE A 142 4.04 -2.31 -15.32
CA PHE A 142 3.48 -3.64 -15.10
C PHE A 142 4.07 -4.69 -16.04
N ASP A 143 5.28 -5.13 -15.72
CA ASP A 143 5.99 -6.21 -16.40
C ASP A 143 6.17 -7.40 -15.45
N LEU A 144 5.53 -8.53 -15.79
CA LEU A 144 5.57 -9.74 -14.98
C LEU A 144 6.98 -10.33 -14.82
N SER A 145 7.93 -10.01 -15.71
CA SER A 145 9.33 -10.43 -15.54
C SER A 145 9.97 -9.79 -14.31
N LYS A 146 9.51 -8.60 -13.92
CA LYS A 146 9.99 -7.82 -12.77
C LYS A 146 9.17 -8.04 -11.51
N VAL A 147 8.20 -8.97 -11.51
CA VAL A 147 7.25 -9.16 -10.41
C VAL A 147 7.92 -9.45 -9.07
N ASN A 148 9.16 -9.95 -9.04
CA ASN A 148 9.91 -10.20 -7.78
C ASN A 148 11.11 -9.26 -7.60
N ASP A 149 11.34 -8.37 -8.56
CA ASP A 149 12.48 -7.48 -8.55
C ASP A 149 12.19 -6.29 -7.64
N ARG A 150 13.26 -5.77 -7.04
CA ARG A 150 13.18 -4.55 -6.24
C ARG A 150 13.05 -3.35 -7.19
N PRO A 151 12.06 -2.46 -7.00
CA PRO A 151 12.01 -1.20 -7.73
C PRO A 151 13.31 -0.39 -7.55
N PRO A 152 13.71 0.41 -8.54
CA PRO A 152 14.87 1.30 -8.45
C PRO A 152 14.63 2.41 -7.41
N ALA A 153 15.70 3.09 -7.00
CA ALA A 153 15.66 4.07 -5.90
C ALA A 153 14.75 5.28 -6.22
N ASP A 154 14.82 5.78 -7.45
CA ASP A 154 13.95 6.83 -7.99
C ASP A 154 12.45 6.51 -7.87
N ALA A 155 12.06 5.23 -8.02
CA ALA A 155 10.69 4.80 -7.78
C ALA A 155 10.29 4.94 -6.30
N PHE A 156 11.20 4.72 -5.35
CA PHE A 156 10.91 4.96 -3.93
C PHE A 156 10.83 6.44 -3.60
N ASP A 157 11.70 7.25 -4.21
CA ASP A 157 11.71 8.70 -4.04
C ASP A 157 10.41 9.31 -4.59
N GLU A 158 10.00 8.91 -5.80
CA GLU A 158 8.74 9.35 -6.40
C GLU A 158 7.52 8.90 -5.58
N ALA A 159 7.50 7.64 -5.14
CA ALA A 159 6.39 7.09 -4.36
C ALA A 159 6.09 7.91 -3.09
N SER A 160 7.13 8.50 -2.49
CA SER A 160 6.99 9.28 -1.26
C SER A 160 6.09 10.52 -1.39
N ASN A 161 5.84 10.99 -2.62
CA ASN A 161 4.92 12.09 -2.92
C ASN A 161 3.45 11.64 -3.00
N TYR A 162 3.20 10.35 -3.16
CA TYR A 162 1.89 9.79 -3.52
C TYR A 162 1.39 8.81 -2.44
N LYS A 163 1.07 9.34 -1.26
CA LYS A 163 0.62 8.54 -0.11
C LYS A 163 -0.86 8.70 0.15
N ILE A 164 -1.44 7.72 0.84
CA ILE A 164 -2.73 7.90 1.52
C ILE A 164 -2.49 8.43 2.94
N THR A 165 -3.32 9.36 3.39
CA THR A 165 -3.18 10.01 4.70
C THR A 165 -4.13 9.44 5.76
N GLU A 166 -5.25 8.85 5.32
CA GLU A 166 -6.26 8.26 6.18
C GLU A 166 -6.74 6.90 5.62
N VAL A 167 -6.78 5.90 6.51
CA VAL A 167 -7.35 4.56 6.25
C VAL A 167 -8.40 4.27 7.31
N LYS A 168 -9.62 3.90 6.90
CA LYS A 168 -10.64 3.39 7.84
C LYS A 168 -10.87 1.91 7.63
N LEU A 169 -10.91 1.15 8.73
CA LEU A 169 -11.31 -0.25 8.70
C LEU A 169 -12.83 -0.33 8.65
N ILE A 170 -13.33 -1.14 7.73
CA ILE A 170 -14.76 -1.30 7.52
C ILE A 170 -15.16 -2.67 8.07
N PRO A 171 -16.02 -2.72 9.10
CA PRO A 171 -16.54 -3.99 9.59
C PRO A 171 -17.30 -4.75 8.51
N THR A 172 -17.27 -6.09 8.58
CA THR A 172 -18.01 -6.96 7.66
C THR A 172 -19.49 -7.02 8.03
N ASP A 173 -20.18 -5.91 7.82
CA ASP A 173 -21.63 -5.79 7.93
C ASP A 173 -22.19 -4.84 6.87
N LEU A 174 -23.44 -5.08 6.48
CA LEU A 174 -24.06 -4.37 5.38
C LEU A 174 -24.24 -2.87 5.66
N THR A 175 -24.46 -2.48 6.92
CA THR A 175 -24.68 -1.08 7.29
C THR A 175 -23.40 -0.29 7.12
N SER A 176 -22.30 -0.74 7.72
CA SER A 176 -20.99 -0.08 7.63
C SER A 176 -20.50 0.00 6.18
N MET A 177 -20.65 -1.09 5.42
CA MET A 177 -20.26 -1.13 4.02
C MET A 177 -21.06 -0.14 3.16
N LYS A 178 -22.39 -0.14 3.27
CA LYS A 178 -23.23 0.79 2.50
C LYS A 178 -22.94 2.24 2.84
N GLN A 179 -22.70 2.52 4.11
CA GLN A 179 -22.50 3.89 4.51
C GLN A 179 -21.12 4.43 4.11
N CYS A 180 -20.05 3.62 4.20
CA CYS A 180 -18.75 4.02 3.66
C CYS A 180 -18.86 4.42 2.17
N LEU A 181 -19.64 3.64 1.40
CA LEU A 181 -19.93 3.96 0.01
C LEU A 181 -20.79 5.22 -0.14
N ALA A 182 -21.78 5.42 0.73
CA ALA A 182 -22.62 6.62 0.75
C ALA A 182 -21.85 7.91 1.08
N GLU A 183 -20.76 7.81 1.84
CA GLU A 183 -19.79 8.88 2.07
C GLU A 183 -18.88 9.14 0.85
N GLY A 184 -19.01 8.35 -0.21
CA GLY A 184 -18.26 8.51 -1.45
C GLY A 184 -16.91 7.81 -1.46
N TYR A 185 -16.68 6.85 -0.55
CA TYR A 185 -15.40 6.13 -0.45
C TYR A 185 -15.55 4.64 -0.82
N PRO A 186 -14.80 4.16 -1.83
CA PRO A 186 -14.70 2.75 -2.18
C PRO A 186 -14.12 1.90 -1.05
N ILE A 187 -14.41 0.60 -1.08
CA ILE A 187 -13.94 -0.36 -0.07
C ILE A 187 -13.06 -1.41 -0.76
N VAL A 188 -11.79 -1.48 -0.37
CA VAL A 188 -10.93 -2.60 -0.71
C VAL A 188 -11.32 -3.78 0.17
N PHE A 189 -11.66 -4.91 -0.44
CA PHE A 189 -12.13 -6.09 0.29
C PHE A 189 -11.59 -7.39 -0.27
N GLY A 190 -11.67 -8.42 0.55
CA GLY A 190 -11.24 -9.77 0.27
C GLY A 190 -12.38 -10.77 0.29
N CYS A 191 -12.40 -11.70 -0.66
CA CYS A 191 -13.44 -12.72 -0.77
C CYS A 191 -12.89 -14.08 -1.23
N LYS A 192 -13.45 -15.14 -0.66
CA LYS A 192 -13.34 -16.50 -1.20
C LYS A 192 -14.20 -16.62 -2.44
N LEU A 193 -13.57 -16.89 -3.58
CA LEU A 193 -14.23 -17.09 -4.86
C LEU A 193 -14.75 -18.52 -4.98
N THR A 194 -15.95 -18.67 -5.54
CA THR A 194 -16.50 -19.95 -5.98
C THR A 194 -16.12 -20.25 -7.43
N LYS A 195 -16.33 -21.48 -7.91
CA LYS A 195 -16.12 -21.80 -9.34
C LYS A 195 -17.09 -21.04 -10.25
N ALA A 196 -18.31 -20.77 -9.77
CA ALA A 196 -19.30 -20.00 -10.52
C ALA A 196 -18.87 -18.54 -10.76
N PHE A 197 -17.93 -18.01 -9.95
CA PHE A 197 -17.43 -16.65 -10.09
C PHE A 197 -16.71 -16.43 -11.43
N PHE A 198 -16.00 -17.44 -11.96
CA PHE A 198 -15.18 -17.27 -13.17
C PHE A 198 -15.99 -17.16 -14.45
N THR A 199 -17.24 -17.62 -14.46
CA THR A 199 -18.09 -17.58 -15.65
C THR A 199 -18.99 -16.36 -15.70
N ALA A 200 -19.29 -15.75 -14.54
CA ALA A 200 -20.09 -14.54 -14.30
C ALA A 200 -20.54 -13.79 -15.58
N PRO A 201 -21.60 -14.27 -16.26
CA PRO A 201 -22.05 -13.64 -17.50
C PRO A 201 -22.57 -12.24 -17.19
N GLN A 202 -22.11 -11.23 -17.93
CA GLN A 202 -22.47 -9.82 -17.69
C GLN A 202 -22.13 -9.36 -16.27
N GLY A 203 -21.13 -9.97 -15.63
CA GLY A 203 -20.71 -9.64 -14.27
C GLY A 203 -21.71 -10.07 -13.19
N ILE A 204 -22.77 -10.83 -13.50
CA ILE A 204 -23.77 -11.21 -12.49
C ILE A 204 -23.24 -12.38 -11.65
N ILE A 205 -22.99 -12.13 -10.37
CA ILE A 205 -22.53 -13.16 -9.42
C ILE A 205 -23.73 -13.76 -8.70
N LYS A 206 -23.73 -15.09 -8.58
CA LYS A 206 -24.75 -15.82 -7.81
C LYS A 206 -24.29 -16.01 -6.38
N THR A 207 -25.21 -15.92 -5.44
CA THR A 207 -24.96 -16.30 -4.04
C THR A 207 -24.52 -17.77 -4.00
N PRO A 208 -23.43 -18.10 -3.30
CA PRO A 208 -23.00 -19.49 -3.12
C PRO A 208 -24.11 -20.32 -2.46
N ASN A 209 -24.41 -21.48 -3.06
CA ASN A 209 -25.29 -22.49 -2.50
C ASN A 209 -24.45 -23.65 -1.93
N PRO A 210 -24.50 -23.93 -0.61
CA PRO A 210 -23.74 -25.03 0.00
C PRO A 210 -23.98 -26.41 -0.64
N ASP A 211 -25.16 -26.64 -1.21
CA ASP A 211 -25.52 -27.89 -1.89
C ASP A 211 -25.00 -27.98 -3.34
N ASP A 212 -24.46 -26.89 -3.90
CA ASP A 212 -23.89 -26.83 -5.24
C ASP A 212 -22.35 -27.01 -5.18
N PRO A 213 -21.79 -28.06 -5.79
CA PRO A 213 -20.33 -28.25 -5.88
C PRO A 213 -19.57 -27.10 -6.58
N GLN A 214 -20.26 -26.24 -7.34
CA GLN A 214 -19.68 -25.03 -7.93
C GLN A 214 -19.49 -23.90 -6.91
N SER A 215 -20.16 -23.97 -5.76
CA SER A 215 -20.03 -23.03 -4.64
C SER A 215 -18.82 -23.33 -3.74
N ALA A 216 -18.14 -24.44 -3.97
CA ALA A 216 -16.91 -24.76 -3.23
C ALA A 216 -15.84 -23.68 -3.47
N GLU A 217 -15.10 -23.34 -2.41
CA GLU A 217 -13.97 -22.40 -2.47
C GLU A 217 -12.99 -22.82 -3.57
N HIS A 218 -12.70 -21.88 -4.46
CA HIS A 218 -11.78 -22.05 -5.56
C HIS A 218 -10.55 -21.15 -5.42
N GLY A 219 -10.62 -20.05 -4.70
CA GLY A 219 -9.47 -19.18 -4.48
C GLY A 219 -9.82 -17.96 -3.65
N ARG A 220 -8.81 -17.17 -3.33
CA ARG A 220 -8.93 -16.00 -2.46
C ARG A 220 -8.47 -14.77 -3.22
N HIS A 221 -9.32 -13.77 -3.27
CA HIS A 221 -9.19 -12.65 -4.18
C HIS A 221 -9.58 -11.33 -3.54
N ALA A 222 -8.87 -10.28 -3.90
CA ALA A 222 -9.15 -8.93 -3.45
C ALA A 222 -9.66 -8.08 -4.63
N MET A 223 -10.66 -7.25 -4.35
CA MET A 223 -11.36 -6.41 -5.32
C MET A 223 -11.77 -5.09 -4.65
N LEU A 224 -12.40 -4.20 -5.41
CA LEU A 224 -12.83 -2.88 -4.94
C LEU A 224 -14.35 -2.73 -5.05
N ILE A 225 -15.04 -2.51 -3.94
CA ILE A 225 -16.47 -2.17 -3.94
C ILE A 225 -16.61 -0.69 -4.22
N VAL A 226 -17.42 -0.35 -5.23
CA VAL A 226 -17.59 1.02 -5.75
C VAL A 226 -19.05 1.45 -5.81
N GLY A 227 -19.94 0.75 -5.12
CA GLY A 227 -21.35 1.12 -5.04
C GLY A 227 -22.24 -0.04 -4.62
N TYR A 228 -23.54 0.22 -4.57
CA TYR A 228 -24.55 -0.78 -4.24
C TYR A 228 -25.93 -0.38 -4.77
N SER A 229 -26.85 -1.34 -4.83
CA SER A 229 -28.25 -1.15 -5.21
C SER A 229 -29.16 -2.04 -4.36
N ASP A 230 -30.02 -1.43 -3.53
CA ASP A 230 -30.97 -2.17 -2.70
C ASP A 230 -32.06 -2.86 -3.51
N ASN A 231 -32.46 -2.27 -4.64
CA ASN A 231 -33.43 -2.91 -5.55
C ASN A 231 -32.94 -4.26 -6.06
N ASN A 232 -31.62 -4.41 -6.24
CA ASN A 232 -30.99 -5.63 -6.72
C ASN A 232 -30.34 -6.44 -5.59
N GLN A 233 -30.29 -5.89 -4.37
CA GLN A 233 -29.54 -6.42 -3.22
C GLN A 233 -28.09 -6.82 -3.56
N THR A 234 -27.39 -5.95 -4.31
CA THR A 234 -26.04 -6.22 -4.81
C THR A 234 -25.11 -5.03 -4.60
N PHE A 235 -23.84 -5.34 -4.33
CA PHE A 235 -22.73 -4.42 -4.47
C PHE A 235 -22.24 -4.36 -5.92
N ILE A 236 -21.75 -3.19 -6.34
CA ILE A 236 -21.03 -2.98 -7.58
C ILE A 236 -19.54 -3.13 -7.28
N VAL A 237 -18.88 -4.06 -7.94
CA VAL A 237 -17.50 -4.45 -7.62
C VAL A 237 -16.63 -4.32 -8.87
N ARG A 238 -15.52 -3.58 -8.74
CA ARG A 238 -14.46 -3.51 -9.75
C ARG A 238 -13.49 -4.65 -9.53
N ASN A 239 -13.29 -5.47 -10.56
CA ASN A 239 -12.29 -6.54 -10.58
C ASN A 239 -10.96 -6.03 -11.18
N SER A 240 -9.99 -6.92 -11.37
CA SER A 240 -8.68 -6.63 -11.97
C SER A 240 -8.27 -7.68 -13.02
N TRP A 241 -9.24 -8.16 -13.80
CA TRP A 241 -9.05 -9.13 -14.89
C TRP A 241 -9.32 -8.52 -16.28
N GLY A 242 -9.11 -7.20 -16.40
CA GLY A 242 -9.34 -6.44 -17.62
C GLY A 242 -10.81 -6.17 -17.94
N GLU A 243 -11.03 -5.25 -18.88
CA GLU A 243 -12.36 -4.76 -19.26
C GLU A 243 -13.21 -5.79 -20.02
N THR A 244 -12.60 -6.83 -20.60
CA THR A 244 -13.34 -7.87 -21.33
C THR A 244 -14.06 -8.85 -20.40
N TRP A 245 -13.72 -8.86 -19.11
CA TRP A 245 -14.33 -9.73 -18.13
C TRP A 245 -15.61 -9.12 -17.54
N GLY A 246 -16.61 -9.95 -17.28
CA GLY A 246 -17.83 -9.53 -16.58
C GLY A 246 -18.63 -8.46 -17.35
N ASP A 247 -18.94 -7.36 -16.68
CA ASP A 247 -19.53 -6.15 -17.27
C ASP A 247 -18.47 -5.04 -17.30
N GLN A 248 -17.70 -4.95 -18.39
CA GLN A 248 -16.63 -3.98 -18.55
C GLN A 248 -15.58 -4.01 -17.42
N GLY A 249 -15.25 -5.20 -16.92
CA GLY A 249 -14.35 -5.42 -15.78
C GLY A 249 -15.02 -5.35 -14.40
N TYR A 250 -16.33 -5.08 -14.35
CA TYR A 250 -17.11 -5.04 -13.13
C TYR A 250 -17.96 -6.30 -12.94
N CYS A 251 -18.36 -6.55 -11.70
CA CYS A 251 -19.36 -7.53 -11.35
C CYS A 251 -20.33 -7.00 -10.28
N TYR A 252 -21.46 -7.69 -10.17
CA TYR A 252 -22.56 -7.38 -9.27
C TYR A 252 -22.67 -8.51 -8.26
N MET A 253 -22.20 -8.26 -7.03
CA MET A 253 -22.09 -9.26 -5.98
C MET A 253 -23.26 -9.15 -4.98
N PRO A 254 -24.03 -10.22 -4.72
CA PRO A 254 -25.10 -10.18 -3.73
C PRO A 254 -24.60 -9.80 -2.34
N TYR A 255 -25.42 -9.07 -1.57
CA TYR A 255 -25.12 -8.70 -0.19
C TYR A 255 -24.78 -9.94 0.67
N ASP A 256 -25.57 -11.01 0.54
CA ASP A 256 -25.39 -12.27 1.27
C ASP A 256 -24.14 -13.06 0.85
N TYR A 257 -23.41 -12.59 -0.17
CA TYR A 257 -22.12 -13.15 -0.53
C TYR A 257 -20.99 -12.23 -0.06
N ALA A 258 -20.98 -10.96 -0.48
CA ALA A 258 -19.90 -10.04 -0.15
C ALA A 258 -19.86 -9.65 1.33
N GLY A 259 -21.01 -9.61 2.02
CA GLY A 259 -21.12 -9.31 3.44
C GLY A 259 -21.15 -10.54 4.35
N ASN A 260 -21.05 -11.76 3.80
CA ASN A 260 -21.11 -12.98 4.60
C ASN A 260 -19.72 -13.35 5.14
N PRO A 261 -19.51 -13.44 6.47
CA PRO A 261 -18.21 -13.78 7.07
C PRO A 261 -17.63 -15.15 6.69
N GLU A 262 -18.44 -16.08 6.16
CA GLU A 262 -17.92 -17.34 5.64
C GLU A 262 -17.08 -17.13 4.37
N PHE A 263 -17.41 -16.11 3.57
CA PHE A 263 -16.81 -15.82 2.28
C PHE A 263 -15.94 -14.56 2.29
N ASN A 264 -16.38 -13.50 2.95
CA ASN A 264 -15.61 -12.30 3.17
C ASN A 264 -14.44 -12.62 4.11
N MET A 265 -13.25 -12.15 3.75
CA MET A 265 -12.02 -12.49 4.46
C MET A 265 -11.67 -11.52 5.60
N GLY A 266 -12.51 -10.53 5.88
CA GLY A 266 -12.25 -9.47 6.86
C GLY A 266 -11.13 -8.53 6.40
N GLY A 267 -10.71 -7.62 7.30
CA GLY A 267 -9.62 -6.67 7.03
C GLY A 267 -9.93 -5.65 5.93
N MET A 268 -11.21 -5.43 5.63
CA MET A 268 -11.62 -4.46 4.61
C MET A 268 -11.25 -3.05 5.05
N TRP A 269 -10.85 -2.23 4.10
CA TRP A 269 -10.47 -0.86 4.38
C TRP A 269 -10.86 0.09 3.27
N SER A 270 -10.90 1.37 3.60
CA SER A 270 -11.16 2.46 2.69
C SER A 270 -10.12 3.56 2.89
N ALA A 271 -9.50 4.02 1.80
CA ALA A 271 -8.65 5.21 1.81
C ALA A 271 -9.54 6.45 1.74
N ARG A 272 -9.22 7.47 2.54
CA ARG A 272 -10.05 8.68 2.66
C ARG A 272 -9.33 10.00 2.39
N GLY A 273 -8.00 9.99 2.41
CA GLY A 273 -7.21 11.18 2.14
C GLY A 273 -5.94 10.85 1.35
N LEU A 274 -5.42 11.85 0.66
CA LEU A 274 -4.18 11.80 -0.08
C LEU A 274 -3.19 12.81 0.50
N THR A 275 -1.89 12.60 0.30
CA THR A 275 -0.93 13.71 0.43
C THR A 275 -1.28 14.79 -0.60
N ASP A 276 -1.16 16.06 -0.18
CA ASP A 276 -1.54 17.27 -0.93
C ASP A 276 -3.04 17.57 -1.08
N TYR A 277 -3.94 16.68 -0.65
CA TYR A 277 -5.39 16.95 -0.59
C TYR A 277 -6.02 16.22 0.60
N ASP A 278 -6.14 16.93 1.73
CA ASP A 278 -6.87 16.48 2.91
C ASP A 278 -8.38 16.70 2.69
N PHE A 279 -9.16 15.62 2.69
CA PHE A 279 -10.62 15.62 2.50
C PHE A 279 -11.39 15.51 3.80
N THR A 280 -10.75 15.80 4.94
CA THR A 280 -11.48 15.97 6.20
C THR A 280 -12.57 17.01 5.98
N PRO A 281 -13.86 16.65 6.12
CA PRO A 281 -14.91 17.66 6.16
C PRO A 281 -14.59 18.52 7.38
N GLU A 282 -14.30 19.81 7.17
CA GLU A 282 -14.35 20.76 8.27
C GLU A 282 -15.77 20.68 8.83
N ASP A 283 -15.91 20.07 9.99
CA ASP A 283 -17.14 20.12 10.77
C ASP A 283 -17.42 21.61 10.97
N GLY A 284 -18.47 22.08 10.31
CA GLY A 284 -18.87 23.47 10.37
C GLY A 284 -19.14 23.87 11.81
N ASP A 285 -18.31 24.77 12.31
CA ASP A 285 -18.67 25.71 13.36
C ASP A 285 -18.54 27.12 12.76
N ASP A 286 -19.67 27.82 12.82
CA ASP A 286 -19.92 29.16 12.32
C ASP A 286 -19.02 30.24 12.96
N ASP A 287 -18.82 31.31 12.18
CA ASP A 287 -18.51 32.68 12.58
C ASP A 287 -17.17 32.98 13.28
N GLU A 288 -16.23 33.64 12.56
CA GLU A 288 -16.01 35.08 12.71
C GLU A 288 -14.96 35.61 11.71
N ASP A 289 -15.45 36.45 10.80
CA ASP A 289 -14.86 37.74 10.42
C ASP A 289 -13.63 37.87 9.49
N LEU A 290 -13.98 38.36 8.29
CA LEU A 290 -13.48 39.61 7.68
C LEU A 290 -12.21 39.54 6.83
N PHE A 291 -12.47 39.49 5.52
CA PHE A 291 -11.83 40.34 4.52
C PHE A 291 -11.24 41.65 5.11
N ASP A 292 -9.92 41.79 5.06
CA ASP A 292 -9.25 43.09 5.05
C ASP A 292 -8.64 43.33 3.65
N PRO A 293 -9.24 44.18 2.81
CA PRO A 293 -8.67 44.59 1.54
C PRO A 293 -7.80 45.85 1.75
N SER A 294 -6.71 45.74 2.51
CA SER A 294 -5.73 46.83 2.64
C SER A 294 -4.32 46.37 3.03
N ILE A 295 -3.71 45.52 2.20
CA ILE A 295 -2.25 45.37 2.21
C ILE A 295 -1.70 45.75 0.84
N GLU A 296 -1.02 46.90 0.83
CA GLU A 296 -0.26 47.45 -0.28
C GLU A 296 0.91 46.53 -0.63
N VAL A 297 1.07 46.27 -1.91
CA VAL A 297 2.21 45.57 -2.51
C VAL A 297 3.35 46.58 -2.69
N PRO A 298 4.57 46.34 -2.18
CA PRO A 298 5.73 47.05 -2.67
C PRO A 298 6.29 46.31 -3.90
N ASP A 299 6.32 47.05 -5.01
CA ASP A 299 7.24 46.83 -6.12
C ASP A 299 8.70 47.05 -5.64
N ASP A 300 9.60 46.18 -6.05
CA ASP A 300 11.05 46.38 -6.26
C ASP A 300 11.54 45.02 -6.86
N ASP A 301 11.73 44.84 -8.16
CA ASP A 301 12.84 45.30 -9.04
C ASP A 301 14.25 45.06 -8.46
N ASP A 302 15.18 44.77 -9.37
CA ASP A 302 16.55 44.25 -9.22
C ASP A 302 16.60 42.70 -9.24
N GLY A 303 17.12 42.00 -10.25
CA GLY A 303 18.15 42.34 -11.22
C GLY A 303 19.44 41.55 -10.96
N VAL A 304 19.79 40.67 -11.90
CA VAL A 304 21.16 40.32 -12.35
C VAL A 304 21.82 39.00 -11.87
N GLU A 305 22.31 38.26 -12.88
CA GLU A 305 23.39 37.23 -13.02
C GLU A 305 23.27 35.91 -12.23
N SER A 306 23.16 34.72 -12.85
CA SER A 306 24.03 34.01 -13.83
C SER A 306 25.44 33.73 -13.33
N ASP A 307 25.66 32.52 -12.81
CA ASP A 307 26.97 31.87 -12.84
C ASP A 307 26.77 30.37 -13.10
N GLU A 308 27.24 29.96 -14.28
CA GLU A 308 27.56 28.58 -14.65
C GLU A 308 28.92 28.24 -14.03
N GLU A 309 29.02 27.13 -13.29
CA GLU A 309 30.32 26.48 -13.08
C GLU A 309 30.29 25.04 -13.62
N ASP A 310 31.03 24.93 -14.70
CA ASP A 310 31.53 23.76 -15.42
C ASP A 310 32.57 23.00 -14.59
N LEU A 311 32.39 21.67 -14.47
CA LEU A 311 33.47 20.72 -14.23
C LEU A 311 33.20 19.43 -15.04
N GLY A 312 33.71 19.36 -16.27
CA GLY A 312 34.21 18.11 -16.85
C GLY A 312 35.43 17.59 -16.06
N ASP A 313 35.95 16.38 -16.22
CA ASP A 313 35.77 15.28 -17.18
C ASP A 313 36.37 14.02 -16.52
N ASP A 314 35.98 12.84 -17.02
CA ASP A 314 36.72 11.56 -17.04
C ASP A 314 37.25 10.88 -15.75
N GLU A 315 36.82 9.62 -15.51
CA GLU A 315 37.63 8.42 -15.87
C GLU A 315 36.95 7.10 -15.45
N GLU A 316 36.83 6.23 -16.46
CA GLU A 316 36.99 4.77 -16.53
C GLU A 316 36.72 3.85 -15.31
N ASP A 317 35.85 2.88 -15.59
CA ASP A 317 35.70 1.57 -14.94
C ASP A 317 36.99 0.73 -15.06
N PRO A 318 37.44 0.08 -13.98
CA PRO A 318 38.02 -1.24 -14.14
C PRO A 318 37.43 -2.27 -13.16
N ASP A 319 36.86 -3.31 -13.76
CA ASP A 319 36.55 -4.61 -13.17
C ASP A 319 37.63 -5.16 -12.22
N GLY A 320 37.16 -5.67 -11.07
CA GLY A 320 37.57 -6.99 -10.57
C GLY A 320 38.88 -7.09 -9.79
N ALA A 321 38.81 -6.85 -8.48
CA ALA A 321 39.32 -7.76 -7.42
C ALA A 321 39.36 -7.04 -6.06
N GLU A 322 38.41 -7.32 -5.17
CA GLU A 322 38.62 -7.20 -3.71
C GLU A 322 37.51 -7.95 -2.91
N ASP A 323 37.27 -9.22 -3.25
CA ASP A 323 36.27 -10.10 -2.61
C ASP A 323 36.88 -11.02 -1.52
N ALA A 324 37.68 -10.46 -0.59
CA ALA A 324 38.29 -11.26 0.48
C ALA A 324 38.27 -10.62 1.88
N GLY A 325 37.56 -9.50 2.06
CA GLY A 325 37.33 -8.86 3.37
C GLY A 325 35.86 -8.72 3.79
N MET A 326 34.91 -9.07 2.91
CA MET A 326 33.47 -8.77 3.07
C MET A 326 32.73 -9.71 4.05
N PHE A 327 33.44 -10.64 4.71
CA PHE A 327 32.85 -11.60 5.65
C PHE A 327 33.57 -11.67 7.00
N ASP A 328 34.30 -10.63 7.41
CA ASP A 328 34.64 -10.45 8.82
C ASP A 328 33.49 -9.70 9.53
N PRO A 329 32.75 -10.35 10.45
CA PRO A 329 31.65 -9.72 11.17
C PRO A 329 32.08 -8.43 11.86
N ASN A 330 33.30 -8.37 12.43
CA ASN A 330 33.79 -7.18 13.11
C ASN A 330 34.05 -6.03 12.14
N PHE A 331 34.46 -6.31 10.90
CA PHE A 331 34.66 -5.29 9.87
C PHE A 331 33.32 -4.71 9.39
N ILE A 332 32.29 -5.54 9.26
CA ILE A 332 30.93 -5.11 8.91
C ILE A 332 30.34 -4.26 10.05
N PHE A 333 30.53 -4.68 11.30
CA PHE A 333 30.06 -3.93 12.47
C PHE A 333 30.75 -2.56 12.59
N GLN A 334 32.07 -2.49 12.44
CA GLN A 334 32.80 -1.22 12.50
C GLN A 334 32.40 -0.27 11.36
N LYS A 335 32.21 -0.75 10.13
CA LYS A 335 31.71 0.09 9.03
C LYS A 335 30.26 0.53 9.21
N MET A 336 29.43 -0.28 9.86
CA MET A 336 28.04 0.08 10.13
C MET A 336 27.97 1.08 11.28
N PHE A 337 28.70 0.85 12.38
CA PHE A 337 28.79 1.78 13.50
C PHE A 337 29.33 3.14 13.06
N ALA A 338 30.40 3.18 12.26
CA ALA A 338 30.94 4.44 11.70
C ALA A 338 30.00 5.16 10.73
N LYS A 339 28.94 4.50 10.24
CA LYS A 339 27.87 5.17 9.48
C LYS A 339 26.83 5.79 10.41
N PHE A 340 26.60 5.19 11.57
CA PHE A 340 25.67 5.69 12.59
C PHE A 340 26.30 6.78 13.47
N ASP A 341 27.58 6.67 13.81
CA ASP A 341 28.35 7.68 14.55
C ASP A 341 28.89 8.72 13.56
N THR A 342 28.04 9.68 13.21
CA THR A 342 28.28 10.66 12.16
C THR A 342 29.16 11.80 12.64
N ASP A 343 29.11 12.09 13.95
CA ASP A 343 29.94 13.10 14.61
C ASP A 343 31.27 12.54 15.15
N GLY A 344 31.47 11.22 15.10
CA GLY A 344 32.71 10.54 15.49
C GLY A 344 32.94 10.55 17.00
N SER A 345 31.86 10.67 17.78
CA SER A 345 31.90 10.74 19.25
C SER A 345 32.20 9.39 19.91
N GLY A 346 32.14 8.29 19.16
CA GLY A 346 32.36 6.93 19.64
C GLY A 346 31.13 6.31 20.30
N THR A 347 29.99 7.00 20.31
CA THR A 347 28.68 6.50 20.71
C THR A 347 27.63 6.96 19.71
N VAL A 348 26.56 6.20 19.52
CA VAL A 348 25.48 6.61 18.61
C VAL A 348 24.42 7.34 19.42
N SER A 349 24.26 8.63 19.17
CA SER A 349 23.25 9.45 19.82
C SER A 349 21.84 9.08 19.34
N LYS A 350 20.84 9.47 20.12
CA LYS A 350 19.42 9.24 19.78
C LYS A 350 19.04 9.85 18.43
N ASP A 351 19.63 10.98 18.08
CA ASP A 351 19.29 11.69 16.85
C ASP A 351 20.02 11.12 15.63
N GLU A 352 21.24 10.62 15.79
CA GLU A 352 21.94 9.86 14.76
C GLU A 352 21.29 8.51 14.48
N CYS A 353 20.88 7.80 15.54
CA CYS A 353 20.13 6.55 15.41
C CYS A 353 18.81 6.77 14.66
N LYS A 354 18.07 7.86 14.98
CA LYS A 354 16.85 8.24 14.26
C LYS A 354 17.13 8.60 12.80
N ALA A 355 18.19 9.36 12.52
CA ALA A 355 18.52 9.78 11.17
C ALA A 355 18.77 8.57 10.26
N LEU A 356 19.57 7.61 10.73
CA LEU A 356 19.89 6.43 9.92
C LEU A 356 18.76 5.40 9.87
N LEU A 357 18.02 5.21 10.96
CA LEU A 357 16.80 4.37 10.95
C LEU A 357 15.72 4.99 10.05
N GLY A 358 15.64 6.32 10.00
CA GLY A 358 14.81 7.06 9.03
C GLY A 358 15.22 6.78 7.58
N GLN A 359 16.53 6.79 7.28
CA GLN A 359 17.05 6.39 5.95
C GLN A 359 16.77 4.92 5.61
N LEU A 360 16.66 4.05 6.62
CA LEU A 360 16.26 2.65 6.46
C LEU A 360 14.74 2.42 6.48
N GLY A 361 13.94 3.50 6.49
CA GLY A 361 12.49 3.45 6.43
C GLY A 361 11.81 3.01 7.73
N VAL A 362 12.52 3.06 8.86
CA VAL A 362 11.97 2.76 10.19
C VAL A 362 11.41 4.05 10.81
N PRO A 363 10.10 4.08 11.16
CA PRO A 363 9.46 5.27 11.74
C PRO A 363 10.11 5.72 13.06
N TRP A 364 10.24 7.04 13.26
CA TRP A 364 10.98 7.66 14.38
C TRP A 364 10.48 7.26 15.79
N PHE A 365 9.21 6.90 15.93
CA PHE A 365 8.64 6.44 17.19
C PHE A 365 9.00 4.97 17.49
N LEU A 366 9.14 4.14 16.45
CA LEU A 366 9.74 2.81 16.58
C LEU A 366 11.24 2.93 16.84
N ALA A 367 11.92 3.90 16.22
CA ALA A 367 13.32 4.19 16.52
C ALA A 367 13.52 4.59 17.98
N SER A 368 12.59 5.35 18.57
CA SER A 368 12.67 5.74 19.98
C SER A 368 12.43 4.57 20.94
N ALA A 369 11.49 3.67 20.63
CA ALA A 369 11.24 2.46 21.42
C ALA A 369 12.38 1.43 21.25
N ALA A 370 12.91 1.28 20.04
CA ALA A 370 14.04 0.43 19.74
C ALA A 370 15.31 0.96 20.40
N PHE A 371 15.57 2.27 20.34
CA PHE A 371 16.68 2.92 21.03
C PHE A 371 16.60 2.70 22.55
N MET A 372 15.43 2.90 23.17
CA MET A 372 15.24 2.62 24.61
C MET A 372 15.39 1.13 24.99
N ALA A 373 15.12 0.21 24.06
CA ALA A 373 15.35 -1.22 24.28
C ALA A 373 16.83 -1.62 24.10
N MET A 374 17.60 -0.81 23.37
CA MET A 374 19.02 -1.02 23.09
C MET A 374 19.94 -0.33 24.10
N ASP A 375 19.52 0.82 24.63
CA ASP A 375 20.18 1.59 25.70
C ASP A 375 19.86 0.93 27.06
N THR A 376 20.56 -0.16 27.33
CA THR A 376 20.29 -1.03 28.48
C THR A 376 20.82 -0.47 29.78
N ASP A 377 21.85 0.37 29.72
CA ASP A 377 22.40 1.06 30.87
C ASP A 377 21.72 2.43 31.14
N GLY A 378 20.89 2.91 30.21
CA GLY A 378 20.12 4.14 30.34
C GLY A 378 20.98 5.40 30.24
N SER A 379 22.13 5.31 29.57
CA SER A 379 23.07 6.41 29.38
C SER A 379 22.56 7.48 28.41
N GLY A 380 21.54 7.18 27.59
CA GLY A 380 20.97 8.07 26.60
C GLY A 380 21.71 8.08 25.26
N THR A 381 22.73 7.23 25.10
CA THR A 381 23.55 7.02 23.90
C THR A 381 23.87 5.54 23.75
N LEU A 382 23.95 4.99 22.54
CA LEU A 382 24.32 3.58 22.36
C LEU A 382 25.83 3.43 22.26
N SER A 383 26.42 2.70 23.20
CA SER A 383 27.81 2.28 23.11
C SER A 383 28.03 1.24 22.00
N GLU A 384 29.26 1.09 21.52
CA GLU A 384 29.62 0.07 20.52
C GLU A 384 29.20 -1.35 20.97
N GLU A 385 29.32 -1.66 22.26
CA GLU A 385 28.93 -2.95 22.83
C GLU A 385 27.41 -3.15 22.85
N GLU A 386 26.62 -2.14 23.21
CA GLU A 386 25.16 -2.20 23.20
C GLU A 386 24.61 -2.29 21.77
N PHE A 387 25.18 -1.51 20.87
CA PHE A 387 24.85 -1.55 19.45
C PHE A 387 25.17 -2.93 18.85
N ALA A 388 26.37 -3.48 19.11
CA ALA A 388 26.78 -4.79 18.63
C ALA A 388 25.94 -5.92 19.22
N LYS A 389 25.52 -5.83 20.48
CA LYS A 389 24.67 -6.84 21.14
C LYS A 389 23.25 -6.83 20.57
N ALA A 390 22.69 -5.64 20.34
CA ALA A 390 21.36 -5.49 19.76
C ALA A 390 21.32 -5.91 18.28
N PHE A 391 22.25 -5.41 17.47
CA PHE A 391 22.33 -5.77 16.05
C PHE A 391 22.87 -7.19 15.83
N GLY A 392 23.74 -7.71 16.69
CA GLY A 392 24.22 -9.09 16.64
C GLY A 392 23.10 -10.11 16.88
N HIS A 393 22.12 -9.76 17.72
CA HIS A 393 20.89 -10.54 17.90
C HIS A 393 19.95 -10.43 16.69
N LEU A 394 19.83 -9.24 16.10
CA LEU A 394 19.03 -8.97 14.90
C LEU A 394 19.59 -9.63 13.63
N MET A 395 20.92 -9.76 13.53
CA MET A 395 21.66 -10.29 12.38
C MET A 395 22.06 -11.76 12.52
N GLY A 396 21.74 -12.40 13.66
CA GLY A 396 22.07 -13.81 13.91
C GLY A 396 23.57 -14.10 14.00
N LEU A 397 24.39 -13.10 14.35
CA LEU A 397 25.86 -13.20 14.40
C LEU A 397 26.42 -13.60 15.77
N ASN A 398 25.57 -13.79 16.78
CA ASN A 398 26.02 -14.32 18.06
C ASN A 398 26.31 -15.83 17.93
N LYS A 399 27.60 -16.18 17.93
CA LYS A 399 28.04 -17.51 18.40
C LYS A 399 27.72 -17.60 19.90
N ASN A 400 27.23 -18.78 20.31
CA ASN A 400 26.92 -19.18 21.69
C ASN A 400 27.73 -18.50 22.79
#